data_AF-A0A928YY85-F1
#
_entry.id   AF-A0A928YY85-F1
#
_cell.length_a   1.000
_cell.length_b   1.000
_cell.length_c   1.000
_cell.angle_alpha   90.00
_cell.angle_beta   90.00
_cell.angle_gamma   90.00
#
_symmetry.space_group_name_H-M   'P 1'
#
loop_
_entity.id
_entity.type
_entity.pdbx_description
1 polymer ?
#
loop_
_entity_poly.entity_id
_entity_poly.type
_entity_poly.pdbx_seq_one_letter_code
_entity_poly.pdbx_strand_id
1 'polypeptide(L)'
;VYKRQEANHQKISLSTKLPIELQRLEECEARLSKLQTTQQKRSEAQTQLKQKQKTERFIKFARKSYKEAAPRITERYVQTISYEADRLFRELINRPNVALEWTRDYEIIVQEGAHSRRFINLSGGEQMCAALAVRLALLKVLADINIAFFDEPTTNMDRPRRESLAEAIGNIKSFRQLFVISHDDTFEKVTENVILVEREG
;
A
#
# COMPACT_ATOMS: atom_id res chain seq x y z
N VAL A 1 -29.21 86.69 43.32
CA VAL A 1 -30.33 85.95 42.68
C VAL A 1 -29.95 85.46 41.28
N TYR A 2 -29.44 86.33 40.40
CA TYR A 2 -28.97 85.99 39.03
C TYR A 2 -27.99 84.80 38.94
N LYS A 3 -26.88 84.81 39.70
CA LYS A 3 -25.90 83.70 39.74
C LYS A 3 -26.51 82.34 40.12
N ARG A 4 -27.61 82.34 40.88
CA ARG A 4 -28.30 81.11 41.34
C ARG A 4 -29.23 80.54 40.25
N GLN A 5 -29.80 81.41 39.41
CA GLN A 5 -30.61 81.02 38.26
C GLN A 5 -29.76 80.48 37.10
N GLU A 6 -28.61 81.11 36.80
CA GLU A 6 -27.63 80.58 35.82
C GLU A 6 -27.09 79.21 36.21
N ALA A 7 -26.71 79.04 37.49
CA ALA A 7 -26.24 77.76 38.01
C ALA A 7 -27.34 76.68 37.92
N ASN A 8 -28.61 77.02 38.17
CA ASN A 8 -29.71 76.09 38.01
C ASN A 8 -29.97 75.74 36.53
N HIS A 9 -29.86 76.72 35.62
CA HIS A 9 -30.01 76.48 34.18
C HIS A 9 -28.90 75.59 33.62
N GLN A 10 -27.65 75.81 34.06
CA GLN A 10 -26.53 74.93 33.75
C GLN A 10 -26.74 73.53 34.32
N LYS A 11 -27.15 73.41 35.59
CA LYS A 11 -27.44 72.12 36.24
C LYS A 11 -28.54 71.35 35.53
N ILE A 12 -29.60 72.03 35.10
CA ILE A 12 -30.70 71.43 34.32
C ILE A 12 -30.17 70.96 32.95
N SER A 13 -29.41 71.78 32.24
CA SER A 13 -28.84 71.40 30.92
C SER A 13 -27.85 70.23 31.01
N LEU A 14 -27.06 70.17 32.09
CA LEU A 14 -26.14 69.09 32.37
C LEU A 14 -26.90 67.82 32.73
N SER A 15 -27.98 67.93 33.52
CA SER A 15 -28.83 66.80 33.89
C SER A 15 -29.60 66.18 32.71
N THR A 16 -29.87 66.97 31.66
CA THR A 16 -30.52 66.47 30.42
C THR A 16 -29.52 65.89 29.42
N LYS A 17 -28.28 66.40 29.38
CA LYS A 17 -27.23 65.89 28.48
C LYS A 17 -26.55 64.63 29.00
N LEU A 18 -26.37 64.51 30.32
CA LEU A 18 -25.67 63.38 30.95
C LEU A 18 -26.29 62.00 30.61
N PRO A 19 -27.63 61.81 30.62
CA PRO A 19 -28.24 60.53 30.26
C PRO A 19 -28.02 60.14 28.79
N ILE A 20 -28.04 61.13 27.88
CA ILE A 20 -27.84 60.91 26.44
C ILE A 20 -26.40 60.47 26.18
N GLU A 21 -25.42 61.10 26.83
CA GLU A 21 -24.01 60.72 26.71
C GLU A 21 -23.72 59.35 27.35
N LEU A 22 -24.38 59.01 28.47
CA LEU A 22 -24.31 57.67 29.06
C LEU A 22 -24.87 56.59 28.12
N GLN A 23 -26.00 56.86 27.46
CA GLN A 23 -26.60 55.94 26.50
C GLN A 23 -25.72 55.75 25.25
N ARG A 24 -25.06 56.82 24.78
CA ARG A 24 -24.05 56.75 23.71
C ARG A 24 -22.82 55.95 24.13
N LEU A 25 -22.40 56.08 25.39
CA LEU A 25 -21.29 55.32 25.95
C LEU A 25 -21.62 53.82 25.96
N GLU A 26 -22.81 53.43 26.44
CA GLU A 26 -23.28 52.04 26.42
C GLU A 26 -23.35 51.47 25.00
N GLU A 27 -23.86 52.23 24.02
CA GLU A 27 -23.87 51.80 22.61
C GLU A 27 -22.46 51.60 22.05
N CYS A 28 -21.53 52.50 22.38
CA CYS A 28 -20.13 52.40 21.98
C CYS A 28 -19.44 51.19 22.62
N GLU A 29 -19.68 50.92 23.90
CA GLU A 29 -19.16 49.75 24.61
C GLU A 29 -19.71 48.44 24.02
N ALA A 30 -21.02 48.40 23.71
CA ALA A 30 -21.64 47.25 23.06
C ALA A 30 -21.06 46.99 21.65
N ARG A 31 -20.78 48.05 20.87
CA ARG A 31 -20.09 47.94 19.58
C ARG A 31 -18.65 47.46 19.74
N LEU A 32 -17.91 47.99 20.72
CA LEU A 32 -16.55 47.56 21.05
C LEU A 32 -16.49 46.07 21.38
N SER A 33 -17.40 45.59 22.24
CA SER A 33 -17.51 44.17 22.59
C SER A 33 -17.80 43.28 21.36
N LYS A 34 -18.72 43.71 20.47
CA LYS A 34 -18.96 43.01 19.20
C LYS A 34 -17.73 42.98 18.28
N LEU A 35 -16.99 44.08 18.19
CA LEU A 35 -15.78 44.15 17.39
C LEU A 35 -14.67 43.26 17.96
N GLN A 36 -14.49 43.24 19.28
CA GLN A 36 -13.51 42.39 19.97
C GLN A 36 -13.82 40.90 19.75
N THR A 37 -15.08 40.49 19.92
CA THR A 37 -15.49 39.08 19.66
C THR A 37 -15.28 38.69 18.19
N THR A 38 -15.54 39.61 17.26
CA THR A 38 -15.27 39.39 15.83
C THR A 38 -13.76 39.28 15.54
N GLN A 39 -12.94 40.10 16.19
CA GLN A 39 -11.48 40.06 16.07
C GLN A 39 -10.92 38.74 16.59
N GLN A 40 -11.45 38.21 17.70
CA GLN A 40 -11.05 36.92 18.25
C GLN A 40 -11.42 35.75 17.32
N LYS A 41 -12.65 35.73 16.79
CA LYS A 41 -13.04 34.73 15.77
C LYS A 41 -12.13 34.77 14.54
N ARG A 42 -11.72 35.96 14.12
CA ARG A 42 -10.78 36.13 12.99
C ARG A 42 -9.41 35.54 13.31
N SER A 43 -8.87 35.75 14.51
CA SER A 43 -7.55 35.24 14.90
C SER A 43 -7.55 33.70 14.99
N GLU A 44 -8.63 33.11 15.50
CA GLU A 44 -8.85 31.67 15.54
C GLU A 44 -8.93 31.08 14.12
N ALA A 45 -9.77 31.65 13.25
CA ALA A 45 -9.90 31.21 11.86
C ALA A 45 -8.58 31.32 11.09
N GLN A 46 -7.78 32.35 11.35
CA GLN A 46 -6.49 32.55 10.71
C GLN A 46 -5.44 31.53 11.19
N THR A 47 -5.52 31.11 12.45
CA THR A 47 -4.69 30.03 13.00
C THR A 47 -5.07 28.69 12.38
N GLN A 48 -6.37 28.40 12.27
CA GLN A 48 -6.87 27.21 11.59
C GLN A 48 -6.47 27.17 10.12
N LEU A 49 -6.53 28.31 9.41
CA LEU A 49 -6.11 28.42 8.02
C LEU A 49 -4.62 28.11 7.86
N LYS A 50 -3.76 28.66 8.73
CA LYS A 50 -2.31 28.35 8.73
C LYS A 50 -2.07 26.85 8.95
N GLN A 51 -2.84 26.20 9.83
CA GLN A 51 -2.72 24.77 10.06
C GLN A 51 -3.15 23.97 8.83
N LYS A 52 -4.31 24.30 8.23
CA LYS A 52 -4.80 23.66 6.99
C LYS A 52 -3.81 23.81 5.84
N GLN A 53 -3.19 24.98 5.67
CA GLN A 53 -2.16 25.23 4.66
C GLN A 53 -0.90 24.39 4.88
N LYS A 54 -0.48 24.17 6.14
CA LYS A 54 0.63 23.26 6.46
C LYS A 54 0.28 21.83 6.05
N THR A 55 -0.90 21.35 6.41
CA THR A 55 -1.38 20.01 6.04
C THR A 55 -1.46 19.84 4.52
N GLU A 56 -2.00 20.83 3.80
CA GLU A 56 -2.08 20.80 2.34
C GLU A 56 -0.68 20.72 1.69
N ARG A 57 0.28 21.52 2.17
CA ARG A 57 1.67 21.44 1.71
C ARG A 57 2.29 20.07 1.95
N PHE A 58 2.07 19.50 3.13
CA PHE A 58 2.54 18.15 3.45
C PHE A 58 1.94 17.09 2.53
N ILE A 59 0.62 17.12 2.30
CA ILE A 59 -0.06 16.19 1.39
C ILE A 59 0.48 16.31 -0.04
N LYS A 60 0.68 17.53 -0.54
CA LYS A 60 1.27 17.77 -1.87
C LYS A 60 2.69 17.21 -1.96
N PHE A 61 3.50 17.43 -0.94
CA PHE A 61 4.85 16.88 -0.85
C PHE A 61 4.81 15.34 -0.84
N ALA A 62 4.05 14.72 0.07
CA ALA A 62 3.95 13.27 0.18
C ALA A 62 3.47 12.61 -1.13
N ARG A 63 2.46 13.19 -1.80
CA ARG A 63 1.97 12.70 -3.09
C ARG A 63 3.04 12.79 -4.18
N LYS A 64 3.80 13.88 -4.23
CA LYS A 64 4.91 14.05 -5.17
C LYS A 64 6.00 13.02 -4.92
N SER A 65 6.45 12.90 -3.67
CA SER A 65 7.47 11.93 -3.26
C SER A 65 7.05 10.49 -3.58
N TYR A 66 5.79 10.12 -3.30
CA TYR A 66 5.27 8.79 -3.66
C TYR A 66 5.29 8.55 -5.17
N LYS A 67 4.84 9.53 -5.96
CA LYS A 67 4.82 9.42 -7.43
C LYS A 67 6.23 9.28 -8.03
N GLU A 68 7.21 9.95 -7.45
CA GLU A 68 8.61 9.90 -7.88
C GLU A 68 9.31 8.61 -7.42
N ALA A 69 8.95 8.09 -6.25
CA ALA A 69 9.53 6.87 -5.70
C ALA A 69 8.94 5.59 -6.33
N ALA A 70 7.63 5.58 -6.64
CA ALA A 70 6.92 4.38 -7.10
C ALA A 70 7.61 3.66 -8.27
N PRO A 71 8.05 4.32 -9.37
CA PRO A 71 8.72 3.63 -10.47
C PRO A 71 10.01 2.93 -10.04
N ARG A 72 10.79 3.57 -9.17
CA ARG A 72 12.07 3.02 -8.66
C ARG A 72 11.83 1.83 -7.72
N ILE A 73 10.79 1.93 -6.90
CA ILE A 73 10.38 0.84 -6.01
C ILE A 73 9.90 -0.36 -6.83
N THR A 74 9.04 -0.14 -7.82
CA THR A 74 8.56 -1.20 -8.72
C THR A 74 9.71 -1.86 -9.47
N GLU A 75 10.61 -1.08 -10.07
CA GLU A 75 11.79 -1.60 -10.76
C GLU A 75 12.64 -2.49 -9.83
N ARG A 76 12.83 -2.08 -8.58
CA ARG A 76 13.56 -2.86 -7.60
C ARG A 76 12.85 -4.17 -7.25
N TYR A 77 11.53 -4.15 -7.06
CA TYR A 77 10.77 -5.37 -6.81
C TYR A 77 10.81 -6.33 -7.99
N VAL A 78 10.62 -5.84 -9.22
CA VAL A 78 10.70 -6.69 -10.42
C VAL A 78 12.06 -7.36 -10.52
N GLN A 79 13.15 -6.62 -10.28
CA GLN A 79 14.50 -7.21 -10.27
C GLN A 79 14.66 -8.30 -9.21
N THR A 80 14.20 -8.04 -7.97
CA THR A 80 14.29 -9.02 -6.88
C THR A 80 13.44 -10.26 -7.17
N ILE A 81 12.21 -10.09 -7.68
CA ILE A 81 11.33 -11.19 -8.04
C ILE A 81 11.91 -11.99 -9.21
N SER A 82 12.46 -11.31 -10.22
CA SER A 82 13.13 -11.95 -11.36
C SER A 82 14.30 -12.81 -10.90
N TYR A 83 15.14 -12.31 -9.98
CA TYR A 83 16.25 -13.08 -9.40
C TYR A 83 15.78 -14.32 -8.61
N GLU A 84 14.76 -14.19 -7.76
CA GLU A 84 14.23 -15.34 -7.02
C GLU A 84 13.52 -16.34 -7.96
N ALA A 85 12.82 -15.86 -8.98
CA ALA A 85 12.15 -16.69 -9.98
C ALA A 85 13.17 -17.46 -10.83
N ASP A 86 14.27 -16.82 -11.24
CA ASP A 86 15.39 -17.46 -11.94
C ASP A 86 15.97 -18.64 -11.14
N ARG A 87 16.27 -18.40 -9.87
CA ARG A 87 16.74 -19.45 -8.95
C ARG A 87 15.75 -20.60 -8.84
N LEU A 88 14.48 -20.30 -8.56
CA LEU A 88 13.41 -21.29 -8.43
C LEU A 88 13.21 -22.08 -9.72
N PHE A 89 13.30 -21.43 -10.87
CA PHE A 89 13.15 -22.07 -12.17
C PHE A 89 14.24 -23.10 -12.43
N ARG A 90 15.50 -22.78 -12.13
CA ARG A 90 16.62 -23.73 -12.23
C ARG A 90 16.45 -24.93 -11.31
N GLU A 91 15.94 -24.71 -10.09
CA GLU A 91 15.61 -25.79 -9.16
C GLU A 91 14.51 -26.68 -9.74
N LEU A 92 13.36 -26.10 -10.11
CA LEU A 92 12.20 -26.81 -10.66
C LEU A 92 12.55 -27.69 -11.87
N ILE A 93 13.35 -27.15 -12.79
CA ILE A 93 13.66 -27.82 -14.06
C ILE A 93 14.93 -28.67 -14.00
N ASN A 94 15.68 -28.60 -12.90
CA ASN A 94 16.96 -29.27 -12.67
C ASN A 94 17.96 -29.09 -13.83
N ARG A 95 17.98 -27.91 -14.47
CA ARG A 95 18.95 -27.54 -15.50
C ARG A 95 19.64 -26.24 -15.09
N PRO A 96 20.95 -26.25 -14.79
CA PRO A 96 21.65 -25.04 -14.36
C PRO A 96 21.94 -24.07 -15.51
N ASN A 97 21.92 -24.55 -16.76
CA ASN A 97 22.30 -23.78 -17.94
C ASN A 97 21.17 -22.93 -18.55
N VAL A 98 20.03 -22.85 -17.86
CA VAL A 98 18.91 -21.99 -18.25
C VAL A 98 18.79 -20.82 -17.27
N ALA A 99 18.32 -19.69 -17.78
CA ALA A 99 17.99 -18.53 -16.97
C ALA A 99 16.56 -18.09 -17.27
N LEU A 100 15.85 -17.66 -16.24
CA LEU A 100 14.53 -17.03 -16.38
C LEU A 100 14.67 -15.55 -16.06
N GLU A 101 14.12 -14.70 -16.92
CA GLU A 101 13.97 -13.28 -16.67
C GLU A 101 12.48 -12.93 -16.61
N TRP A 102 12.08 -12.32 -15.51
CA TRP A 102 10.80 -11.62 -15.42
C TRP A 102 11.03 -10.14 -15.70
N THR A 103 10.62 -9.72 -16.90
CA THR A 103 10.92 -8.39 -17.43
C THR A 103 10.07 -7.30 -16.77
N ARG A 104 10.40 -6.03 -17.05
CA ARG A 104 9.63 -4.87 -16.56
C ARG A 104 8.19 -4.82 -17.06
N ASP A 105 7.94 -5.41 -18.23
CA ASP A 105 6.62 -5.56 -18.83
C ASP A 105 5.91 -6.84 -18.34
N TYR A 106 6.45 -7.47 -17.29
CA TYR A 106 5.95 -8.68 -16.66
C TYR A 106 5.92 -9.91 -17.57
N GLU A 107 6.67 -9.89 -18.67
CA GLU A 107 6.87 -11.04 -19.54
C GLU A 107 7.94 -11.97 -18.97
N ILE A 108 7.69 -13.28 -19.09
CA ILE A 108 8.64 -14.33 -18.77
C ILE A 108 9.43 -14.68 -20.03
N ILE A 109 10.75 -14.55 -19.94
CA ILE A 109 11.70 -14.96 -20.97
C ILE A 109 12.61 -16.03 -20.38
N VAL A 110 12.84 -17.12 -21.11
CA VAL A 110 13.81 -18.14 -20.73
C VAL A 110 14.97 -18.09 -21.72
N GLN A 111 16.18 -17.99 -21.20
CA GLN A 111 17.42 -17.99 -21.97
C GLN A 111 18.16 -19.31 -21.77
N GLU A 112 18.60 -19.93 -22.86
CA GLU A 112 19.42 -21.13 -22.88
C GLU A 112 20.60 -20.89 -23.83
N GLY A 113 21.78 -20.62 -23.27
CA GLY A 113 22.94 -20.14 -24.04
C GLY A 113 22.64 -18.83 -24.78
N ALA A 114 22.75 -18.86 -26.11
CA ALA A 114 22.48 -17.71 -26.98
C ALA A 114 21.00 -17.58 -27.41
N HIS A 115 20.16 -18.55 -27.07
CA HIS A 115 18.76 -18.58 -27.50
C HIS A 115 17.84 -18.08 -26.39
N SER A 116 17.03 -17.06 -26.71
CA SER A 116 15.96 -16.57 -25.83
C SER A 116 14.59 -16.99 -26.36
N ARG A 117 13.76 -17.58 -25.50
CA ARG A 117 12.38 -17.97 -25.82
C ARG A 117 11.41 -17.22 -24.91
N ARG A 118 10.38 -16.62 -25.52
CA ARG A 118 9.22 -16.05 -24.80
C ARG A 118 8.38 -17.19 -24.22
N PHE A 119 7.63 -16.90 -23.16
CA PHE A 119 6.74 -17.86 -22.49
C PHE A 119 5.89 -18.72 -23.44
N ILE A 120 5.27 -18.10 -24.45
CA ILE A 120 4.42 -18.79 -25.44
C ILE A 120 5.16 -19.83 -26.29
N ASN A 121 6.48 -19.71 -26.42
CA ASN A 121 7.33 -20.57 -27.24
C ASN A 121 8.05 -21.65 -26.41
N LEU A 122 7.75 -21.75 -25.12
CA LEU A 122 8.29 -22.78 -24.23
C LEU A 122 7.51 -24.08 -24.39
N SER A 123 8.15 -25.21 -24.05
CA SER A 123 7.42 -26.48 -23.93
C SER A 123 6.41 -26.42 -22.76
N GLY A 124 5.38 -27.27 -22.77
CA GLY A 124 4.35 -27.25 -21.72
C GLY A 124 4.90 -27.42 -20.29
N GLY A 125 5.92 -28.27 -20.12
CA GLY A 125 6.62 -28.43 -18.83
C GLY A 125 7.42 -27.18 -18.44
N GLU A 126 8.12 -26.56 -19.39
CA GLU A 126 8.82 -25.29 -19.15
C GLU A 126 7.86 -24.15 -18.80
N GLN A 127 6.71 -24.05 -19.47
CA GLN A 127 5.67 -23.07 -19.13
C GLN A 127 5.17 -23.25 -17.71
N MET A 128 4.89 -24.50 -17.32
CA MET A 128 4.45 -24.83 -15.97
C MET A 128 5.51 -24.44 -14.93
N CYS A 129 6.76 -24.87 -15.10
CA CYS A 129 7.86 -24.54 -14.19
C CYS A 129 8.11 -23.03 -14.12
N ALA A 130 8.13 -22.33 -15.26
CA ALA A 130 8.39 -20.89 -15.30
C ALA A 130 7.27 -20.10 -14.61
N ALA A 131 6.01 -20.47 -14.85
CA ALA A 131 4.87 -19.83 -14.19
C ALA A 131 4.84 -20.14 -12.69
N LEU A 132 5.21 -21.35 -12.29
CA LEU A 132 5.32 -21.73 -10.89
C LEU A 132 6.44 -20.96 -10.18
N ALA A 133 7.62 -20.87 -10.80
CA ALA A 133 8.76 -20.12 -10.28
C ALA A 133 8.41 -18.67 -9.98
N VAL A 134 7.76 -17.98 -10.94
CA VAL A 134 7.35 -16.57 -10.77
C VAL A 134 6.32 -16.42 -9.65
N ARG A 135 5.33 -17.32 -9.56
CA ARG A 135 4.32 -17.29 -8.47
C ARG A 135 4.94 -17.49 -7.09
N LEU A 136 5.85 -18.44 -6.97
CA LEU A 136 6.56 -18.70 -5.72
C LEU A 136 7.50 -17.54 -5.36
N ALA A 137 8.19 -16.95 -6.34
CA ALA A 137 9.01 -15.76 -6.13
C ALA A 137 8.17 -14.57 -5.65
N LEU A 138 6.99 -14.36 -6.24
CA LEU A 138 6.05 -13.32 -5.79
C LEU A 138 5.63 -13.54 -4.33
N LEU A 139 5.25 -14.76 -3.97
CA LEU A 139 4.88 -15.12 -2.59
C LEU A 139 6.03 -14.82 -1.63
N LYS A 140 7.25 -15.22 -1.99
CA LYS A 140 8.44 -15.06 -1.16
C LYS A 140 8.87 -13.60 -1.01
N VAL A 141 8.90 -12.83 -2.09
CA VAL A 141 9.41 -11.45 -2.08
C VAL A 141 8.39 -10.45 -1.56
N LEU A 142 7.11 -10.61 -1.92
CA LEU A 142 6.09 -9.62 -1.56
C LEU A 142 5.44 -9.91 -0.20
N ALA A 143 5.24 -11.19 0.14
CA ALA A 143 4.60 -11.57 1.39
C ALA A 143 5.59 -12.01 2.48
N ASP A 144 6.88 -12.18 2.14
CA ASP A 144 7.90 -12.73 3.04
C ASP A 144 7.52 -14.13 3.58
N ILE A 145 6.84 -14.92 2.74
CA ILE A 145 6.37 -16.26 3.08
C ILE A 145 7.25 -17.30 2.39
N ASN A 146 7.81 -18.22 3.18
CA ASN A 146 8.64 -19.33 2.71
C ASN A 146 7.97 -20.71 2.89
N ILE A 147 6.64 -20.72 2.95
CA ILE A 147 5.79 -21.92 3.03
C ILE A 147 4.75 -21.84 1.93
N ALA A 148 4.52 -22.92 1.19
CA ALA A 148 3.45 -22.96 0.19
C ALA A 148 2.60 -24.23 0.30
N PHE A 149 1.32 -24.08 -0.04
CA PHE A 149 0.35 -25.17 -0.15
C PHE A 149 -0.09 -25.30 -1.60
N PHE A 150 -0.01 -26.51 -2.12
CA PHE A 150 -0.51 -26.89 -3.43
C PHE A 150 -1.74 -27.76 -3.23
N ASP A 151 -2.92 -27.18 -3.46
CA ASP A 151 -4.19 -27.89 -3.33
C ASP A 151 -4.61 -28.47 -4.69
N GLU A 152 -4.66 -29.80 -4.77
CA GLU A 152 -4.94 -30.61 -5.96
C GLU A 152 -4.25 -30.10 -7.24
N PRO A 153 -2.90 -29.97 -7.23
CA PRO A 153 -2.15 -29.31 -8.30
C PRO A 153 -2.13 -30.11 -9.61
N THR A 154 -2.60 -31.36 -9.60
CA THR A 154 -2.66 -32.28 -10.74
C THR A 154 -4.02 -32.29 -11.45
N THR A 155 -4.97 -31.46 -11.02
CA THR A 155 -6.30 -31.37 -11.62
C THR A 155 -6.20 -31.09 -13.13
N ASN A 156 -6.93 -31.86 -13.94
CA ASN A 156 -6.94 -31.78 -15.41
C ASN A 156 -5.59 -32.05 -16.10
N MET A 157 -4.63 -32.71 -15.43
CA MET A 157 -3.35 -33.11 -16.01
C MET A 157 -3.35 -34.59 -16.37
N ASP A 158 -2.74 -34.93 -17.49
CA ASP A 158 -2.46 -36.32 -17.86
C ASP A 158 -1.27 -36.87 -17.03
N ARG A 159 -1.15 -38.19 -16.99
CA ARG A 159 -0.14 -38.88 -16.18
C ARG A 159 1.29 -38.33 -16.35
N PRO A 160 1.81 -38.11 -17.58
CA PRO A 160 3.16 -37.58 -17.76
C PRO A 160 3.36 -36.18 -17.20
N ARG A 161 2.36 -35.29 -17.33
CA ARG A 161 2.47 -33.94 -16.78
C ARG A 161 2.40 -33.94 -15.25
N ARG A 162 1.59 -34.83 -14.65
CA ARG A 162 1.55 -34.99 -13.18
C ARG A 162 2.89 -35.45 -12.62
N GLU A 163 3.51 -36.46 -13.24
CA GLU A 163 4.83 -36.94 -12.87
C GLU A 163 5.88 -35.82 -12.98
N SER A 164 5.84 -35.05 -14.06
CA SER A 164 6.74 -33.90 -14.25
C SER A 164 6.53 -32.79 -13.20
N LEU A 165 5.29 -32.52 -12.79
CA LEU A 165 5.00 -31.56 -11.72
C LEU A 165 5.48 -32.04 -10.36
N ALA A 166 5.27 -33.32 -10.06
CA ALA A 166 5.74 -33.94 -8.82
C ALA A 166 7.26 -33.87 -8.70
N GLU A 167 7.98 -34.25 -9.76
CA GLU A 167 9.44 -34.13 -9.82
C GLU A 167 9.89 -32.67 -9.66
N ALA A 168 9.26 -31.74 -10.37
CA ALA A 168 9.61 -30.32 -10.29
C ALA A 168 9.45 -29.77 -8.87
N ILE A 169 8.31 -30.04 -8.20
CA ILE A 169 8.07 -29.63 -6.82
C ILE A 169 9.09 -30.26 -5.86
N GLY A 170 9.43 -31.55 -6.04
CA GLY A 170 10.44 -32.25 -5.22
C GLY A 170 11.85 -31.67 -5.34
N ASN A 171 12.17 -31.03 -6.48
CA ASN A 171 13.45 -30.39 -6.72
C ASN A 171 13.61 -29.01 -6.04
N ILE A 172 12.52 -28.40 -5.57
CA ILE A 172 12.60 -27.10 -4.89
C ILE A 172 13.28 -27.27 -3.53
N LYS A 173 14.41 -26.59 -3.32
CA LYS A 173 15.17 -26.59 -2.05
C LYS A 173 15.20 -25.23 -1.36
N SER A 174 14.84 -24.18 -2.08
CA SER A 174 14.87 -22.79 -1.61
C SER A 174 13.66 -22.36 -0.78
N PHE A 175 12.65 -23.22 -0.65
CA PHE A 175 11.50 -23.02 0.24
C PHE A 175 11.72 -23.75 1.56
N ARG A 176 11.19 -23.17 2.64
CA ARG A 176 11.30 -23.78 3.98
C ARG A 176 10.43 -25.02 4.12
N GLN A 177 9.22 -24.97 3.57
CA GLN A 177 8.27 -26.07 3.60
C GLN A 177 7.31 -25.97 2.43
N LEU A 178 7.06 -27.09 1.76
CA LEU A 178 6.00 -27.21 0.77
C LEU A 178 5.01 -28.27 1.25
N PHE A 179 3.73 -28.00 1.06
CA PHE A 179 2.65 -28.95 1.29
C PHE A 179 1.98 -29.22 -0.04
N VAL A 180 1.78 -30.49 -0.36
CA VAL A 180 0.96 -30.91 -1.50
C VAL A 180 -0.22 -31.68 -0.92
N ILE A 181 -1.42 -31.23 -1.26
CA ILE A 181 -2.67 -31.89 -0.92
C ILE A 181 -3.17 -32.50 -2.22
N SER A 182 -3.20 -33.82 -2.30
CA SER A 182 -3.74 -34.51 -3.46
C SER A 182 -4.26 -35.90 -3.11
N HIS A 183 -5.22 -36.37 -3.90
CA HIS A 183 -5.66 -37.77 -3.91
C HIS A 183 -4.79 -38.68 -4.82
N ASP A 184 -3.78 -38.12 -5.50
CA ASP A 184 -2.90 -38.82 -6.44
C ASP A 184 -1.62 -39.33 -5.78
N ASP A 185 -1.27 -40.60 -6.02
CA ASP A 185 -0.09 -41.28 -5.46
C ASP A 185 1.24 -40.84 -6.09
N THR A 186 1.20 -40.06 -7.18
CA THR A 186 2.39 -39.61 -7.92
C THR A 186 3.36 -38.80 -7.04
N PHE A 187 2.86 -38.09 -6.02
CA PHE A 187 3.69 -37.28 -5.12
C PHE A 187 4.37 -38.10 -4.03
N GLU A 188 3.90 -39.30 -3.70
CA GLU A 188 4.46 -40.11 -2.60
C GLU A 188 5.94 -40.45 -2.81
N LYS A 189 6.38 -40.52 -4.07
CA LYS A 189 7.77 -40.86 -4.43
C LYS A 189 8.75 -39.71 -4.29
N VAL A 190 8.25 -38.47 -4.24
CA VAL A 190 9.07 -37.24 -4.24
C VAL A 190 8.97 -36.46 -2.93
N THR A 191 8.00 -36.78 -2.07
CA THR A 191 7.82 -36.14 -0.77
C THR A 191 8.65 -36.83 0.32
N GLU A 192 9.15 -36.03 1.25
CA GLU A 192 9.93 -36.54 2.40
C GLU A 192 9.03 -37.12 3.50
N ASN A 193 7.81 -36.59 3.64
CA ASN A 193 6.84 -36.98 4.64
C ASN A 193 5.45 -37.05 4.01
N VAL A 194 4.65 -38.04 4.42
CA VAL A 194 3.28 -38.27 3.92
C VAL A 194 2.32 -38.32 5.10
N ILE A 195 1.20 -37.62 4.99
CA ILE A 195 0.09 -37.65 5.95
C ILE A 195 -1.12 -38.22 5.22
N LEU A 196 -1.56 -39.41 5.63
CA LEU A 196 -2.76 -40.05 5.09
C LEU A 196 -3.98 -39.56 5.89
N VAL A 197 -5.03 -39.17 5.18
CA VAL A 197 -6.29 -38.71 5.76
C VAL A 197 -7.40 -39.65 5.35
N GLU A 198 -8.01 -40.30 6.32
CA GLU A 198 -9.14 -41.21 6.14
C GLU A 198 -10.37 -40.64 6.86
N ARG A 199 -11.55 -40.87 6.30
CA ARG A 199 -12.81 -40.51 6.96
C ARG A 199 -13.16 -41.62 7.94
N GLU A 200 -13.24 -41.31 9.24
CA GLU A 200 -13.86 -42.23 10.20
C GLU A 200 -15.32 -42.45 9.79
N GLY A 201 -15.68 -43.73 9.60
CA GLY A 201 -17.01 -44.19 9.23
C GLY A 201 -17.98 -44.17 10.41
#